data_AF-A0A2D4QR05-F1
#
_entry.id   AF-A0A2D4QR05-F1
#
_cell.length_a   1.000
_cell.length_b   1.000
_cell.length_c   1.000
_cell.angle_alpha   90.00
_cell.angle_beta   90.00
_cell.angle_gamma   90.00
#
_symmetry.space_group_name_H-M   'P 1'
#
loop_
_entity.id
_entity.type
_entity.pdbx_description
1 polymer ?
#
loop_
_entity_poly.entity_id
_entity_poly.type
_entity_poly.pdbx_seq_one_letter_code
_entity_poly.pdbx_strand_id
1 'polypeptide(L)'
;MLLVGSKRILRQDILRKMEEYLSRGGEIKKYRAGESAERADIPRKKAEFVGLGLSNQNDLNEVILAIDERKANLRNPPSVLPRSTPRKKIIYDDFGEPLREVWIET
;
A
#
# COMPACT_ATOMS: atom_id res chain seq x y z
N MET A 1 -3.81 6.32 0.40
CA MET A 1 -2.62 6.53 -0.45
C MET A 1 -2.10 7.94 -0.18
N LEU A 2 -1.19 8.10 0.78
CA LEU A 2 -0.58 9.40 1.04
C LEU A 2 0.35 9.67 -0.14
N LEU A 3 -0.11 10.52 -1.05
CA LEU A 3 0.70 11.04 -2.13
C LEU A 3 1.85 11.80 -1.47
N VAL A 4 3.01 11.17 -1.33
CA VAL A 4 4.25 11.86 -0.96
C VAL A 4 4.62 12.72 -2.16
N GLY A 5 3.92 13.84 -2.30
CA GLY A 5 4.19 14.82 -3.32
C GLY A 5 5.61 15.34 -3.11
N SER A 6 6.38 15.42 -4.19
CA SER A 6 7.70 16.05 -4.20
C SER A 6 7.69 17.36 -3.40
N LYS A 7 8.80 17.69 -2.71
CA LYS A 7 8.95 18.93 -1.93
C LYS A 7 8.50 20.18 -2.70
N ARG A 8 8.60 20.16 -4.03
CA ARG A 8 8.09 21.20 -4.93
C ARG A 8 6.57 21.40 -4.84
N ILE A 9 5.81 20.31 -4.86
CA ILE A 9 4.35 20.32 -4.78
C ILE A 9 3.90 20.86 -3.42
N LEU A 10 4.56 20.43 -2.33
CA LEU A 10 4.28 20.97 -1.00
C LEU A 10 4.51 22.47 -0.91
N ARG A 11 5.63 22.98 -1.47
CA ARG A 11 5.89 24.43 -1.50
C ARG A 11 4.82 25.19 -2.28
N GLN A 12 4.39 24.67 -3.43
CA GLN A 12 3.32 25.28 -4.22
C GLN A 12 2.00 25.33 -3.46
N ASP A 13 1.65 24.25 -2.74
CA ASP A 13 0.43 24.20 -1.94
C ASP A 13 0.45 25.18 -0.75
N ILE A 14 1.61 25.30 -0.07
CA ILE A 14 1.80 26.28 1.00
C ILE A 14 1.61 27.71 0.48
N LEU A 15 2.22 28.04 -0.66
CA LEU A 15 2.10 29.38 -1.26
C LEU A 15 0.65 29.69 -1.63
N ARG A 16 -0.05 28.74 -2.28
CA ARG A 16 -1.46 28.90 -2.63
C ARG A 16 -2.34 29.17 -1.40
N LYS A 17 -2.17 28.37 -0.34
CA LYS A 17 -2.93 28.53 0.91
C LYS A 17 -2.64 29.85 1.61
N MET A 18 -1.39 30.29 1.58
CA MET A 18 -1.01 31.60 2.13
C MET A 18 -1.71 32.74 1.39
N GLU A 19 -1.75 32.69 0.06
CA GLU A 19 -2.41 33.71 -0.76
C GLU A 19 -3.93 33.71 -0.57
N GLU A 20 -4.56 32.53 -0.48
CA GLU A 20 -5.99 32.41 -0.13
C GLU A 20 -6.28 33.05 1.23
N TYR A 21 -5.45 32.80 2.24
CA TYR A 21 -5.62 33.38 3.58
C TYR A 21 -5.54 34.92 3.55
N LEU A 22 -4.56 35.47 2.82
CA LEU A 22 -4.39 36.92 2.66
C LEU A 22 -5.55 37.54 1.89
N SER A 23 -6.00 36.91 0.80
CA SER A 23 -7.10 37.40 -0.03
C SER A 23 -8.44 37.50 0.73
N ARG A 24 -8.63 36.67 1.76
CA ARG A 24 -9.81 36.68 2.64
C ARG A 24 -9.70 37.72 3.77
N GLY A 25 -8.65 38.55 3.77
CA GLY A 25 -8.39 39.56 4.80
C GLY A 25 -7.65 39.03 6.02
N GLY A 26 -7.01 37.87 5.92
CA GLY A 26 -6.14 37.34 6.97
C GLY A 26 -4.87 38.18 7.12
N GLU A 27 -4.37 38.31 8.35
CA GLU A 27 -3.15 39.07 8.66
C GLU A 27 -2.04 38.13 9.14
N ILE A 28 -0.82 38.34 8.64
CA ILE A 28 0.37 37.61 9.09
C ILE A 28 1.01 38.36 10.25
N LYS A 29 0.96 37.77 11.44
CA LYS A 29 1.61 38.32 12.65
C LYS A 29 3.01 37.74 12.81
N LYS A 30 3.99 38.61 13.03
CA LYS A 30 5.39 38.24 13.26
C LYS A 30 5.70 38.32 14.75
N TYR A 31 6.16 37.20 15.32
CA TYR A 31 6.56 37.09 16.71
C TYR A 31 8.05 36.86 16.84
N ARG A 32 8.63 37.15 18.01
CA ARG A 32 10.04 36.84 18.28
C ARG A 32 10.20 35.34 18.57
N ALA A 33 11.36 34.79 18.18
CA ALA A 33 11.68 33.41 18.53
C ALA A 33 11.74 33.25 20.06
N GLY A 34 11.05 32.23 20.58
CA GLY A 34 10.95 31.98 22.02
C GLY A 34 9.83 32.75 22.74
N GLU A 35 9.08 33.59 22.02
CA GLU A 35 7.89 34.25 22.55
C GLU A 35 6.75 33.22 22.66
N SER A 36 6.32 32.94 23.89
CA SER A 36 5.13 32.11 24.13
C SER A 36 3.89 32.98 23.97
N ALA A 37 2.89 32.47 23.25
CA ALA A 37 1.56 33.09 23.22
C ALA A 37 0.81 32.91 24.56
N GLU A 38 1.32 32.07 25.47
CA GLU A 38 0.74 31.87 26.80
C GLU A 38 1.19 32.96 27.79
N ARG A 39 0.25 33.45 28.60
CA ARG A 39 0.55 34.40 29.68
C ARG A 39 1.48 33.74 30.71
N ALA A 40 2.54 34.46 31.09
CA ALA A 40 3.49 34.00 32.12
C ALA A 40 2.85 33.87 33.51
N ASP A 41 1.74 34.56 33.74
CA ASP A 41 1.05 34.64 35.04
C ASP A 41 0.19 33.40 35.36
N ILE A 42 -0.01 32.51 34.38
CA ILE A 42 -0.85 31.31 34.51
C ILE A 42 0.03 30.09 34.32
N PRO A 43 -0.13 29.03 35.13
CA PRO A 43 0.55 27.76 34.88
C PRO A 43 0.25 27.29 33.46
N ARG A 44 1.32 27.01 32.70
CA ARG A 44 1.23 26.58 31.30
C ARG A 44 0.31 25.38 31.17
N LYS A 45 -0.54 25.39 30.15
CA LYS A 45 -1.40 24.23 29.88
C LYS A 45 -0.51 23.06 29.46
N LYS A 46 -0.91 21.84 29.82
CA LYS A 46 -0.23 20.64 29.30
C LYS A 46 -0.32 20.69 27.77
N ALA A 47 0.77 20.39 27.09
CA ALA A 47 0.81 20.35 25.63
C ALA A 47 -0.33 19.46 25.11
N GLU A 48 -1.21 20.01 24.28
CA GLU A 48 -2.37 19.30 23.72
C GLU A 48 -1.95 18.04 22.94
N PHE A 49 -0.72 18.03 22.42
CA PHE A 49 -0.11 16.91 21.71
C PHE A 49 0.49 15.81 22.59
N VAL A 50 0.61 16.01 23.90
CA VAL A 50 1.19 15.02 24.83
C VAL A 50 0.11 14.10 25.43
N GLY A 51 -1.17 14.30 25.08
CA GLY A 51 -2.29 13.67 25.78
C GLY A 51 -3.43 13.13 24.92
N LEU A 52 -3.29 12.92 23.61
CA LEU A 52 -4.27 12.09 22.89
C LEU A 52 -3.93 10.63 23.14
N GLY A 53 -4.64 10.04 24.12
CA GLY A 53 -4.55 8.63 24.46
C GLY A 53 -4.61 7.79 23.18
N LEU A 54 -3.60 6.93 23.03
CA LEU A 54 -3.38 5.93 21.99
C LEU A 54 -4.63 5.77 21.11
N SER A 55 -4.86 6.72 20.20
CA SER A 55 -6.04 6.69 19.36
C SER A 55 -5.78 5.50 18.49
N ASN A 56 -6.53 4.41 18.70
CA ASN A 56 -6.48 3.14 17.96
C ASN A 56 -5.71 3.38 16.67
N GLN A 57 -4.39 3.19 16.72
CA GLN A 57 -3.60 3.32 15.52
C GLN A 57 -4.22 2.23 14.68
N ASN A 58 -4.97 2.63 13.65
CA ASN A 58 -5.71 1.68 12.83
C ASN A 58 -4.66 0.67 12.41
N ASP A 59 -4.72 -0.53 13.00
CA ASP A 59 -3.68 -1.53 12.82
C ASP A 59 -3.88 -2.03 11.41
N LEU A 60 -3.31 -1.28 10.46
CA LEU A 60 -3.30 -1.61 9.04
C LEU A 60 -2.50 -2.89 8.79
N ASN A 61 -1.97 -3.52 9.83
CA ASN A 61 -1.34 -4.82 9.82
C ASN A 61 -2.20 -5.85 9.06
N GLU A 62 -3.51 -5.91 9.30
CA GLU A 62 -4.39 -6.84 8.55
C GLU A 62 -4.43 -6.51 7.05
N VAL A 63 -4.51 -5.22 6.70
CA VAL A 63 -4.53 -4.76 5.30
C VAL A 63 -3.18 -5.00 4.61
N ILE A 64 -2.08 -4.81 5.33
CA ILE A 64 -0.72 -5.05 4.85
C ILE A 64 -0.50 -6.55 4.63
N LEU A 65 -0.90 -7.40 5.58
CA LEU A 65 -0.84 -8.85 5.47
C LEU A 65 -1.63 -9.34 4.23
N ALA A 66 -2.86 -8.86 4.04
CA ALA A 66 -3.67 -9.21 2.88
C ALA A 66 -3.02 -8.78 1.54
N ILE A 67 -2.35 -7.62 1.50
CA ILE A 67 -1.63 -7.15 0.32
C ILE A 67 -0.43 -8.04 0.02
N ASP A 68 0.32 -8.45 1.05
CA ASP A 68 1.52 -9.25 0.88
C ASP A 68 1.21 -10.71 0.51
N GLU A 69 0.16 -11.30 1.08
CA GLU A 69 -0.37 -12.60 0.64
C GLU A 69 -0.75 -12.56 -0.85
N ARG A 70 -1.45 -11.51 -1.28
CA ARG A 70 -1.81 -11.34 -2.69
C ARG A 70 -0.59 -11.26 -3.59
N LYS A 71 0.47 -10.55 -3.18
CA LYS A 71 1.73 -10.47 -3.94
C LYS A 71 2.47 -11.80 -3.98
N ALA A 72 2.45 -12.58 -2.90
CA ALA A 72 3.07 -13.89 -2.86
C ALA A 72 2.39 -14.87 -3.83
N ASN A 73 1.06 -14.88 -3.85
CA ASN A 73 0.27 -15.71 -4.78
C ASN A 73 0.45 -15.33 -6.25
N LEU A 74 0.77 -14.07 -6.55
CA LEU A 74 1.12 -13.64 -7.92
C LEU A 74 2.52 -14.08 -8.35
N ARG A 75 3.46 -14.21 -7.41
CA ARG A 75 4.84 -14.63 -7.70
C ARG A 75 4.95 -16.14 -7.90
N ASN A 76 4.18 -16.89 -7.13
CA ASN A 76 4.11 -18.34 -7.21
C ASN A 76 2.67 -18.71 -7.57
N PRO A 77 2.28 -18.66 -8.87
CA PRO A 77 0.98 -19.18 -9.27
C PRO A 77 0.87 -20.64 -8.78
N PRO A 78 -0.28 -21.06 -8.24
CA PRO A 78 -0.45 -22.44 -7.82
C PRO A 78 -0.10 -23.35 -9.00
N SER A 79 0.77 -24.33 -8.73
CA SER A 79 1.14 -25.35 -9.72
C SER A 79 -0.17 -25.97 -10.21
N VAL A 80 -0.52 -25.66 -11.46
CA VAL A 80 -1.67 -26.28 -12.09
C VAL A 80 -1.31 -27.76 -12.19
N LEU A 81 -1.98 -28.60 -11.40
CA LEU A 81 -1.84 -30.04 -11.54
C LEU A 81 -2.04 -30.37 -13.02
N PRO A 82 -1.08 -31.09 -13.66
CA PRO A 82 -1.21 -31.39 -15.07
C PRO A 82 -2.51 -32.19 -15.25
N ARG A 83 -3.46 -31.59 -15.96
CA ARG A 83 -4.69 -32.29 -16.34
C ARG A 83 -4.26 -33.50 -17.16
N SER A 84 -4.62 -34.70 -16.70
CA SER A 84 -4.39 -35.90 -17.49
C SER A 84 -5.03 -35.71 -18.85
N THR A 85 -4.19 -35.71 -19.88
CA THR A 85 -4.62 -35.61 -21.27
C THR A 85 -4.40 -36.96 -21.91
N PRO A 86 -5.36 -37.45 -22.70
CA PRO A 86 -5.23 -38.74 -23.36
C PRO A 86 -3.99 -38.71 -24.27
N ARG A 87 -3.12 -39.71 -24.13
CA ARG A 87 -1.90 -39.85 -24.94
C ARG A 87 -2.10 -40.96 -25.96
N LYS A 88 -1.61 -40.74 -27.18
CA LYS A 88 -1.54 -41.79 -28.21
C LYS A 88 -0.42 -42.77 -27.85
N LYS A 89 -0.76 -44.05 -27.77
CA LYS A 89 0.22 -45.14 -27.66
C LYS A 89 0.07 -46.05 -28.87
N ILE A 90 1.18 -46.26 -29.57
CA ILE A 90 1.26 -47.22 -30.67
C ILE A 90 1.55 -48.59 -30.06
N ILE A 91 0.76 -49.59 -30.44
CA ILE A 91 1.01 -50.99 -30.10
C ILE A 91 1.82 -51.59 -31.24
N TYR A 92 2.95 -52.19 -30.90
CA TYR A 92 3.84 -52.85 -31.83
C TYR A 92 3.71 -54.37 -31.71
N ASP A 93 3.83 -55.06 -32.83
CA ASP A 93 3.91 -56.52 -32.89
C ASP A 93 5.29 -57.03 -32.42
N ASP A 94 5.46 -58.34 -32.27
CA ASP A 94 6.72 -59.00 -31.86
C ASP A 94 7.90 -58.71 -32.81
N PHE A 95 7.63 -58.21 -34.02
CA PHE A 95 8.60 -57.75 -35.01
C PHE A 95 8.80 -56.23 -35.05
N GLY A 96 8.13 -55.46 -34.18
CA GLY A 96 8.27 -54.00 -34.09
C GLY A 96 7.47 -53.20 -35.11
N GLU A 97 6.59 -53.84 -35.89
CA GLU A 97 5.68 -53.15 -36.81
C GLU A 97 4.49 -52.52 -36.06
N PRO A 98 4.07 -51.29 -36.40
CA PRO A 98 2.97 -50.62 -35.72
C PRO A 98 1.62 -51.22 -36.12
N LEU A 99 0.93 -51.89 -35.19
CA LEU A 99 -0.38 -52.52 -35.44
C LEU A 99 -1.54 -51.54 -35.34
N ARG A 100 -1.57 -50.72 -34.27
CA ARG A 100 -2.66 -49.76 -34.04
C ARG A 100 -2.29 -48.64 -33.08
N GLU A 101 -2.95 -47.50 -33.25
CA GLU A 101 -2.96 -46.38 -32.31
C GLU A 101 -4.11 -46.53 -31.31
N VAL A 102 -3.81 -46.43 -30.01
CA VAL A 102 -4.81 -46.41 -28.93
C VAL A 102 -4.62 -45.14 -28.09
N TRP A 103 -5.73 -44.48 -27.77
CA TRP A 103 -5.74 -43.37 -26.82
C TRP A 103 -5.84 -43.91 -25.40
N ILE A 104 -4.89 -43.54 -24.53
CA ILE A 104 -4.87 -43.93 -23.12
C ILE A 104 -5.07 -42.67 -22.28
N GLU A 105 -6.11 -42.67 -21.45
CA GLU A 105 -6.27 -41.69 -20.38
C GLU A 105 -5.34 -42.10 -19.23
N THR A 106 -4.55 -41.15 -18.71
CA THR A 106 -3.64 -41.39 -17.57
C THR A 106 -4.33 -41.12 -16.24
#